data_AF-A0A960L038-F1
#
_entry.id   AF-A0A960L038-F1
#
_cell.length_a   1.000
_cell.length_b   1.000
_cell.length_c   1.000
_cell.angle_alpha   90.00
_cell.angle_beta   90.00
_cell.angle_gamma   90.00
#
_symmetry.space_group_name_H-M   'P 1'
#
loop_
_entity.id
_entity.type
_entity.pdbx_description
1 polymer ?
#
loop_
_entity_poly.entity_id
_entity_poly.type
_entity_poly.pdbx_seq_one_letter_code
_entity_poly.pdbx_strand_id
1 'polypeptide(L)'
;MTLLAIHPHWIRIGYSGQFSLDTFLATIKKGLLASLQARKKACLLQISQLKIGDFPISDRYQMGKSIADLQLNLGASVLLAVVGNEPYLDPDRFGEMVALNRGARGKTFIDRIEAERWLSQQLGLSEVLPDWALEIQPNGWHGQIGDIQLGCVQTWPELPDLPQFAVKQVHGRKVVQVAGAPDVPLQEADGLWTDQKDQVLVIKTADCLPVHLWNGQKIAMVHAGWRGAKAGILQRALKSFEDAKSVHAVIGPAIQACHYEVDSDLYQAWLLEDPSLNDYLKPAQGSKRMLDLPGYARHFLIGLGIPVENVQLIPVCTHCEAQMQSYRRDGAAADRQKNFIVRRSKI
;
A
#
# COMPACT_ATOMS: atom_id res chain seq x y z
N MET A 1 -13.71 0.30 21.06
CA MET A 1 -12.96 -0.58 20.13
C MET A 1 -13.83 -0.81 18.91
N THR A 2 -13.32 -0.44 17.75
CA THR A 2 -13.96 -0.72 16.45
C THR A 2 -13.08 -1.72 15.71
N LEU A 3 -13.63 -2.80 15.18
CA LEU A 3 -12.89 -3.68 14.26
C LEU A 3 -12.73 -2.92 12.93
N LEU A 4 -11.49 -2.62 12.55
CA LEU A 4 -11.21 -1.80 11.37
C LEU A 4 -10.93 -2.65 10.12
N ALA A 5 -10.31 -3.82 10.28
CA ALA A 5 -10.05 -4.77 9.21
C ALA A 5 -9.57 -6.12 9.77
N ILE A 6 -9.71 -7.18 8.98
CA ILE A 6 -9.10 -8.50 9.26
C ILE A 6 -8.08 -8.77 8.17
N HIS A 7 -6.80 -8.84 8.54
CA HIS A 7 -5.71 -9.25 7.67
C HIS A 7 -5.51 -10.78 7.77
N PRO A 8 -4.96 -11.48 6.76
CA PRO A 8 -4.64 -12.91 6.87
C PRO A 8 -3.85 -13.28 8.12
N HIS A 9 -2.94 -12.40 8.57
CA HIS A 9 -2.03 -12.65 9.70
C HIS A 9 -2.26 -11.81 10.97
N TRP A 10 -3.04 -10.72 10.90
CA TRP A 10 -3.36 -9.87 12.05
C TRP A 10 -4.80 -9.36 12.07
N ILE A 11 -5.24 -8.88 13.23
CA ILE A 11 -6.48 -8.09 13.32
C ILE A 11 -6.11 -6.61 13.45
N ARG A 12 -6.84 -5.76 12.73
CA ARG A 12 -6.74 -4.31 12.86
C ARG A 12 -7.90 -3.79 13.71
N ILE A 13 -7.57 -3.15 14.83
CA ILE A 13 -8.57 -2.53 15.71
C ILE A 13 -8.32 -1.04 15.88
N GLY A 14 -9.40 -0.29 16.07
CA GLY A 14 -9.40 1.16 16.24
C GLY A 14 -9.76 1.56 17.67
N TYR A 15 -9.06 2.55 18.17
CA TYR A 15 -9.41 3.28 19.39
C TYR A 15 -9.51 4.78 19.10
N SER A 16 -10.61 5.38 19.51
CA SER A 16 -10.88 6.82 19.40
C SER A 16 -11.66 7.31 20.62
N GLY A 17 -11.57 8.61 20.92
CA GLY A 17 -12.29 9.25 22.03
C GLY A 17 -11.37 9.82 23.12
N GLN A 18 -11.92 10.03 24.31
CA GLN A 18 -11.15 10.50 25.46
C GLN A 18 -10.27 9.36 25.99
N PHE A 19 -8.97 9.65 26.13
CA PHE A 19 -8.02 8.67 26.62
C PHE A 19 -8.22 8.43 28.13
N SER A 20 -8.32 7.17 28.52
CA SER A 20 -7.99 6.73 29.88
C SER A 20 -7.19 5.43 29.80
N LEU A 21 -6.25 5.26 30.72
CA LEU A 21 -5.37 4.09 30.75
C LEU A 21 -6.19 2.78 30.78
N ASP A 22 -7.25 2.73 31.59
CA ASP A 22 -8.13 1.55 31.69
C ASP A 22 -8.83 1.23 30.37
N THR A 23 -9.38 2.24 29.69
CA THR A 23 -10.09 2.02 28.41
C THR A 23 -9.13 1.63 27.30
N PHE A 24 -7.92 2.19 27.32
CA PHE A 24 -6.86 1.86 26.39
C PHE A 24 -6.39 0.41 26.57
N LEU A 25 -6.08 0.01 27.81
CA LEU A 25 -5.70 -1.37 28.14
C LEU A 25 -6.82 -2.36 27.84
N ALA A 26 -8.07 -2.01 28.13
CA ALA A 26 -9.23 -2.83 27.78
C ALA A 26 -9.36 -3.02 26.27
N THR A 27 -9.01 -2.00 25.47
CA THR A 27 -9.02 -2.08 24.00
C THR A 27 -7.90 -2.98 23.48
N ILE A 28 -6.67 -2.85 24.00
CA ILE A 28 -5.57 -3.77 23.67
C ILE A 28 -5.96 -5.20 24.03
N LYS A 29 -6.51 -5.42 25.23
CA LYS A 29 -6.94 -6.75 25.69
C LYS A 29 -7.94 -7.38 24.74
N LYS A 30 -8.97 -6.62 24.33
CA LYS A 30 -9.95 -7.10 23.35
C LYS A 30 -9.32 -7.44 22.00
N GLY A 31 -8.38 -6.61 21.53
CA GLY A 31 -7.63 -6.87 20.28
C GLY A 31 -6.81 -8.15 20.33
N LEU A 32 -6.02 -8.33 21.39
CA LEU A 32 -5.21 -9.53 21.60
C LEU A 32 -6.07 -10.80 21.69
N LEU A 33 -7.16 -10.75 22.47
CA LEU A 33 -8.11 -11.87 22.57
C LEU A 33 -8.78 -12.20 21.24
N ALA A 34 -9.21 -11.17 20.48
CA ALA A 34 -9.78 -11.38 19.15
C ALA A 34 -8.76 -12.01 18.20
N SER A 35 -7.49 -11.57 18.24
CA SER A 35 -6.42 -12.17 17.44
C SER A 35 -6.21 -13.64 17.79
N LEU A 36 -6.18 -13.99 19.08
CA LEU A 36 -6.08 -15.38 19.53
C LEU A 36 -7.26 -16.23 19.04
N GLN A 37 -8.50 -15.74 19.21
CA GLN A 37 -9.72 -16.44 18.77
C GLN A 37 -9.71 -16.68 17.25
N ALA A 38 -9.24 -15.70 16.47
CA ALA A 38 -9.12 -15.80 15.02
C ALA A 38 -7.81 -16.46 14.54
N ARG A 39 -7.00 -17.03 15.46
CA ARG A 39 -5.69 -17.66 15.19
C ARG A 39 -4.72 -16.76 14.42
N LYS A 40 -4.76 -15.46 14.69
CA LYS A 40 -3.86 -14.45 14.11
C LYS A 40 -2.61 -14.32 14.97
N LYS A 41 -1.47 -14.10 14.30
CA LYS A 41 -0.15 -14.00 14.95
C LYS A 41 0.18 -12.57 15.42
N ALA A 42 -0.63 -11.59 15.02
CA ALA A 42 -0.43 -10.20 15.38
C ALA A 42 -1.74 -9.42 15.59
N CYS A 43 -1.63 -8.27 16.22
CA CYS A 43 -2.68 -7.28 16.42
C CYS A 43 -2.10 -5.90 16.07
N LEU A 44 -2.78 -5.16 15.18
CA LEU A 44 -2.44 -3.78 14.84
C LEU A 44 -3.49 -2.85 15.43
N LEU A 45 -3.11 -2.10 16.45
CA LEU A 45 -3.95 -1.10 17.08
C LEU A 45 -3.71 0.26 16.44
N GLN A 46 -4.74 0.83 15.81
CA GLN A 46 -4.74 2.20 15.36
C GLN A 46 -5.40 3.11 16.38
N ILE A 47 -4.65 4.11 16.83
CA ILE A 47 -5.08 5.13 17.76
C ILE A 47 -5.43 6.39 16.94
N SER A 48 -6.71 6.73 16.85
CA SER A 48 -7.20 7.84 16.05
C SER A 48 -7.85 8.90 16.95
N GLN A 49 -7.42 10.16 16.84
CA GLN A 49 -8.04 11.31 17.52
C GLN A 49 -8.15 11.18 19.06
N LEU A 50 -7.04 10.92 19.75
CA LEU A 50 -7.04 10.97 21.20
C LEU A 50 -7.00 12.41 21.71
N LYS A 51 -7.89 12.73 22.63
CA LYS A 51 -7.70 13.87 23.52
C LYS A 51 -6.98 13.35 24.76
N ILE A 52 -5.65 13.45 24.75
CA ILE A 52 -4.82 13.16 25.90
C ILE A 52 -4.71 14.46 26.71
N GLY A 53 -5.04 14.40 28.00
CA GLY A 53 -4.75 15.47 28.95
C GLY A 53 -3.27 15.48 29.33
N ASP A 54 -2.93 15.91 30.54
CA ASP A 54 -1.57 15.69 31.06
C ASP A 54 -1.31 14.19 31.21
N PHE A 55 -0.24 13.70 30.57
CA PHE A 55 0.15 12.28 30.61
C PHE A 55 1.58 12.15 31.18
N PRO A 56 1.71 12.17 32.52
CA PRO A 56 3.00 12.19 33.21
C PRO A 56 3.80 10.90 33.00
N ILE A 57 5.10 10.96 33.28
CA ILE A 57 6.04 9.85 33.14
C ILE A 57 5.60 8.62 33.96
N SER A 58 4.98 8.83 35.13
CA SER A 58 4.41 7.74 35.96
C SER A 58 3.37 6.94 35.19
N ASP A 59 2.53 7.59 34.39
CA ASP A 59 1.43 6.95 33.67
C ASP A 59 1.96 6.23 32.42
N ARG A 60 2.99 6.79 31.78
CA ARG A 60 3.74 6.13 30.70
C ARG A 60 4.42 4.85 31.19
N TYR A 61 5.03 4.89 32.38
CA TYR A 61 5.60 3.71 33.04
C TYR A 61 4.52 2.66 33.31
N GLN A 62 3.42 3.05 33.96
CA GLN A 62 2.33 2.13 34.26
C GLN A 62 1.73 1.53 33.00
N MET A 63 1.56 2.33 31.94
CA MET A 63 1.11 1.86 30.64
C MET A 63 2.03 0.76 30.08
N GLY A 64 3.34 1.03 30.01
CA GLY A 64 4.30 0.04 29.52
C GLY A 64 4.29 -1.25 30.35
N LYS A 65 4.27 -1.12 31.68
CA LYS A 65 4.16 -2.26 32.60
C LYS A 65 2.88 -3.07 32.36
N SER A 66 1.73 -2.40 32.32
CA SER A 66 0.42 -3.06 32.15
C SER A 66 0.27 -3.73 30.79
N ILE A 67 0.85 -3.17 29.72
CA ILE A 67 0.86 -3.82 28.41
C ILE A 67 1.70 -5.11 28.44
N ALA A 68 2.87 -5.07 29.07
CA ALA A 68 3.70 -6.27 29.24
C ALA A 68 2.98 -7.34 30.05
N ASP A 69 2.43 -6.98 31.22
CA ASP A 69 1.66 -7.89 32.07
C ASP A 69 0.48 -8.50 31.29
N LEU A 70 -0.22 -7.70 30.48
CA LEU A 70 -1.32 -8.15 29.65
C LEU A 70 -0.88 -9.17 28.59
N GLN A 71 0.20 -8.90 27.85
CA GLN A 71 0.71 -9.83 26.82
C GLN A 71 1.24 -11.12 27.44
N LEU A 72 1.94 -11.06 28.57
CA LEU A 72 2.45 -12.23 29.27
C LEU A 72 1.31 -13.12 29.78
N ASN A 73 0.26 -12.53 30.38
CA ASN A 73 -0.88 -13.26 30.91
C ASN A 73 -1.75 -13.93 29.84
N LEU A 74 -1.80 -13.38 28.62
CA LEU A 74 -2.59 -13.92 27.51
C LEU A 74 -1.83 -14.95 26.66
N GLY A 75 -0.57 -15.25 27.01
CA GLY A 75 0.34 -16.05 26.20
C GLY A 75 0.99 -15.18 25.12
N ALA A 76 2.31 -14.96 25.23
CA ALA A 76 3.11 -14.00 24.46
C ALA A 76 3.26 -14.31 22.93
N SER A 77 2.27 -14.95 22.31
CA SER A 77 2.30 -15.40 20.92
C SER A 77 1.83 -14.34 19.92
N VAL A 78 1.08 -13.32 20.37
CA VAL A 78 0.54 -12.26 19.50
C VAL A 78 1.40 -11.01 19.55
N LEU A 79 2.03 -10.68 18.41
CA LEU A 79 2.82 -9.47 18.23
C LEU A 79 1.90 -8.23 18.19
N LEU A 80 2.27 -7.16 18.91
CA LEU A 80 1.46 -5.94 19.00
C LEU A 80 2.13 -4.77 18.26
N ALA A 81 1.50 -4.27 17.20
CA ALA A 81 1.87 -2.99 16.60
C ALA A 81 0.87 -1.91 17.03
N VAL A 82 1.35 -0.73 17.39
CA VAL A 82 0.50 0.41 17.76
C VAL A 82 0.81 1.59 16.85
N VAL A 83 -0.20 2.13 16.18
CA VAL A 83 -0.08 3.27 15.26
C VAL A 83 -0.79 4.47 15.84
N GLY A 84 -0.14 5.63 15.90
CA GLY A 84 -0.71 6.87 16.43
C GLY A 84 0.14 8.09 16.08
N ASN A 85 -0.38 9.29 16.27
CA ASN A 85 0.37 10.53 15.98
C ASN A 85 1.13 11.05 17.21
N GLU A 86 2.16 11.85 17.01
CA GLU A 86 2.72 12.66 18.10
C GLU A 86 1.72 13.74 18.57
N PRO A 87 1.71 14.12 19.85
CA PRO A 87 2.57 13.62 20.94
C PRO A 87 2.06 12.34 21.63
N TYR A 88 1.04 11.67 21.07
CA TYR A 88 0.31 10.60 21.75
C TYR A 88 1.09 9.31 21.96
N LEU A 89 2.07 9.03 21.11
CA LEU A 89 2.94 7.86 21.24
C LEU A 89 4.11 8.07 22.20
N ASP A 90 4.23 9.26 22.81
CA ASP A 90 5.38 9.72 23.58
C ASP A 90 6.66 9.74 22.74
N PRO A 91 7.21 10.92 22.38
CA PRO A 91 8.42 11.03 21.55
C PRO A 91 9.62 10.20 22.06
N ASP A 92 9.74 10.02 23.37
CA ASP A 92 10.84 9.26 24.00
C ASP A 92 10.59 7.75 24.02
N ARG A 93 9.39 7.33 23.60
CA ARG A 93 8.94 5.93 23.57
C ARG A 93 9.14 5.22 24.91
N PHE A 94 8.99 5.96 26.01
CA PHE A 94 9.32 5.46 27.34
C PHE A 94 8.46 4.27 27.74
N GLY A 95 7.15 4.33 27.45
CA GLY A 95 6.23 3.21 27.69
C GLY A 95 6.56 1.96 26.85
N GLU A 96 6.99 2.14 25.59
CA GLU A 96 7.46 1.04 24.73
C GLU A 96 8.71 0.38 25.32
N MET A 97 9.71 1.19 25.69
CA MET A 97 10.93 0.70 26.33
C MET A 97 10.63 -0.10 27.61
N VAL A 98 9.74 0.41 28.48
CA VAL A 98 9.32 -0.29 29.70
C VAL A 98 8.66 -1.62 29.38
N ALA A 99 7.78 -1.66 28.37
CA ALA A 99 7.11 -2.89 27.96
C ALA A 99 8.10 -3.94 27.43
N LEU A 100 8.99 -3.54 26.51
CA LEU A 100 10.01 -4.40 25.91
C LEU A 100 10.96 -4.99 26.95
N ASN A 101 11.45 -4.16 27.89
CA ASN A 101 12.32 -4.61 28.98
C ASN A 101 11.64 -5.62 29.93
N ARG A 102 10.31 -5.69 29.90
CA ARG A 102 9.50 -6.65 30.67
C ARG A 102 9.08 -7.87 29.85
N GLY A 103 9.59 -8.05 28.64
CA GLY A 103 9.30 -9.21 27.78
C GLY A 103 8.06 -9.08 26.90
N ALA A 104 7.49 -7.88 26.79
CA ALA A 104 6.44 -7.60 25.79
C ALA A 104 7.01 -7.77 24.38
N ARG A 105 6.13 -8.05 23.41
CA ARG A 105 6.47 -8.14 21.98
C ARG A 105 5.64 -7.15 21.21
N GLY A 106 6.22 -6.01 20.88
CA GLY A 106 5.51 -4.98 20.15
C GLY A 106 6.38 -3.80 19.75
N LYS A 107 5.82 -2.89 18.95
CA LYS A 107 6.46 -1.64 18.56
C LYS A 107 5.41 -0.59 18.21
N THR A 108 5.73 0.68 18.46
CA THR A 108 4.88 1.83 18.11
C THR A 108 5.36 2.50 16.82
N PHE A 109 4.44 3.11 16.08
CA PHE A 109 4.70 3.72 14.77
C PHE A 109 3.84 4.97 14.55
N ILE A 110 4.42 5.98 13.90
CA ILE A 110 3.65 7.15 13.44
C ILE A 110 2.96 6.92 12.10
N ASP A 111 3.40 5.92 11.35
CA ASP A 111 2.85 5.56 10.05
C ASP A 111 2.38 4.10 10.03
N ARG A 112 1.17 3.88 9.50
CA ARG A 112 0.54 2.56 9.44
C ARG A 112 1.30 1.62 8.51
N ILE A 113 1.83 2.12 7.40
CA ILE A 113 2.51 1.28 6.40
C ILE A 113 3.79 0.71 7.03
N GLU A 114 4.56 1.53 7.75
CA GLU A 114 5.74 1.07 8.48
C GLU A 114 5.41 0.00 9.53
N ALA A 115 4.28 0.15 10.24
CA ALA A 115 3.82 -0.84 11.20
C ALA A 115 3.46 -2.18 10.55
N GLU A 116 2.75 -2.15 9.42
CA GLU A 116 2.42 -3.35 8.66
C GLU A 116 3.70 -4.04 8.14
N ARG A 117 4.69 -3.28 7.66
CA ARG A 117 5.98 -3.84 7.23
C ARG A 117 6.72 -4.56 8.34
N TRP A 118 6.82 -3.91 9.50
CA TRP A 118 7.48 -4.49 10.64
C TRP A 118 6.77 -5.77 11.11
N LEU A 119 5.44 -5.79 11.14
CA LEU A 119 4.68 -7.02 11.44
C LEU A 119 5.01 -8.13 10.44
N SER A 120 5.02 -7.84 9.15
CA SER A 120 5.36 -8.82 8.12
C SER A 120 6.77 -9.40 8.31
N GLN A 121 7.77 -8.56 8.55
CA GLN A 121 9.15 -8.98 8.83
C GLN A 121 9.24 -9.86 10.08
N GLN A 122 8.62 -9.45 11.18
CA GLN A 122 8.67 -10.19 12.45
C GLN A 122 7.94 -11.54 12.40
N LEU A 123 6.95 -11.66 11.51
CA LEU A 123 6.20 -12.89 11.32
C LEU A 123 6.83 -13.83 10.29
N GLY A 124 7.98 -13.45 9.70
CA GLY A 124 8.60 -14.19 8.61
C GLY A 124 7.70 -14.31 7.39
N LEU A 125 6.75 -13.37 7.24
CA LEU A 125 5.98 -13.26 6.02
C LEU A 125 6.92 -12.70 4.97
N SER A 126 6.78 -13.17 3.73
CA SER A 126 7.46 -12.59 2.59
C SER A 126 6.89 -11.21 2.29
N GLU A 127 7.17 -10.22 3.14
CA GLU A 127 7.47 -8.89 2.66
C GLU A 127 8.95 -8.85 2.34
N VAL A 128 9.28 -9.42 1.20
CA VAL A 128 10.48 -9.03 0.49
C VAL A 128 9.93 -8.57 -0.83
N LEU A 129 9.71 -7.24 -0.95
CA LEU A 129 10.08 -6.59 -2.21
C LEU A 129 11.45 -7.22 -2.51
N PRO A 130 11.60 -8.00 -3.60
CA PRO A 130 12.91 -8.56 -3.91
C PRO A 130 13.94 -7.42 -3.81
N ASP A 131 15.18 -7.65 -3.40
CA ASP A 131 16.13 -6.57 -3.10
C ASP A 131 16.18 -5.49 -4.22
N TRP A 132 15.95 -5.90 -5.48
CA TRP A 132 15.81 -5.02 -6.64
C TRP A 132 14.65 -4.01 -6.61
N ALA A 133 13.54 -4.28 -5.92
CA ALA A 133 12.38 -3.40 -5.82
C ALA A 133 12.60 -2.25 -4.82
N LEU A 134 13.62 -2.35 -3.97
CA LEU A 134 14.02 -1.32 -3.01
C LEU A 134 15.10 -0.39 -3.57
N GLU A 135 15.83 -0.82 -4.61
CA GLU A 135 16.87 -0.01 -5.25
C GLU A 135 16.33 0.71 -6.50
N ILE A 136 15.97 1.98 -6.34
CA ILE A 136 15.80 2.87 -7.48
C ILE A 136 17.17 3.30 -7.95
N GLN A 137 17.50 2.86 -9.15
CA GLN A 137 18.68 3.31 -9.87
C GLN A 137 18.33 4.60 -10.64
N PRO A 138 19.34 5.37 -11.08
CA PRO A 138 19.11 6.58 -11.89
C PRO A 138 18.22 6.34 -13.12
N ASN A 139 18.26 5.12 -13.66
CA ASN A 139 17.50 4.73 -14.85
C ASN A 139 16.18 4.02 -14.52
N GLY A 140 15.80 3.92 -13.25
CA GLY A 140 14.57 3.28 -12.77
C GLY A 140 14.82 2.05 -11.90
N TRP A 141 13.87 1.11 -11.87
CA TRP A 141 13.96 -0.14 -11.10
C TRP A 141 13.45 -1.28 -11.98
N HIS A 142 13.98 -2.48 -11.81
CA HIS A 142 13.47 -3.64 -12.53
C HIS A 142 13.71 -4.92 -11.75
N GLY A 143 12.96 -5.94 -12.13
CA GLY A 143 12.86 -7.13 -11.32
C GLY A 143 12.47 -8.37 -12.09
N GLN A 144 12.82 -9.52 -11.51
CA GLN A 144 12.44 -10.82 -12.04
C GLN A 144 11.86 -11.71 -10.93
N ILE A 145 10.72 -12.34 -11.22
CA ILE A 145 10.01 -13.29 -10.36
C ILE A 145 9.63 -14.50 -11.23
N GLY A 146 10.43 -15.55 -11.18
CA GLY A 146 10.25 -16.70 -12.08
C GLY A 146 10.40 -16.29 -13.55
N ASP A 147 9.36 -16.50 -14.35
CA ASP A 147 9.29 -16.08 -15.74
C ASP A 147 8.72 -14.66 -15.94
N ILE A 148 8.37 -13.96 -14.87
CA ILE A 148 7.90 -12.57 -14.92
C ILE A 148 9.08 -11.62 -14.78
N GLN A 149 9.24 -10.70 -15.73
CA GLN A 149 10.13 -9.55 -15.64
C GLN A 149 9.27 -8.29 -15.62
N LEU A 150 9.52 -7.37 -14.69
CA LEU A 150 8.74 -6.13 -14.54
C LEU A 150 9.60 -4.98 -14.04
N GLY A 151 9.15 -3.75 -14.20
CA GLY A 151 9.94 -2.60 -13.77
C GLY A 151 9.43 -1.25 -14.23
N CYS A 152 10.27 -0.24 -14.03
CA CYS A 152 10.13 1.11 -14.54
C CYS A 152 11.47 1.57 -15.10
N VAL A 153 11.46 2.15 -16.29
CA VAL A 153 12.63 2.75 -16.95
C VAL A 153 12.34 4.16 -17.42
N GLN A 154 13.37 4.98 -17.59
CA GLN A 154 13.20 6.36 -18.05
C GLN A 154 12.98 6.40 -19.57
N THR A 155 13.65 5.54 -20.34
CA THR A 155 13.66 5.62 -21.80
C THR A 155 13.21 4.31 -22.48
N TRP A 156 12.72 4.40 -23.73
CA TRP A 156 12.28 3.23 -24.50
C TRP A 156 13.39 2.22 -24.81
N PRO A 157 14.64 2.63 -25.12
CA PRO A 157 15.74 1.70 -25.38
C PRO A 157 16.10 0.79 -24.19
N GLU A 158 15.66 1.12 -22.98
CA GLU A 158 15.94 0.34 -21.77
C GLU A 158 14.91 -0.78 -21.50
N LEU A 159 13.82 -0.83 -22.28
CA LEU A 159 12.85 -1.91 -22.18
C LEU A 159 13.42 -3.22 -22.75
N PRO A 160 12.86 -4.38 -22.34
CA PRO A 160 13.21 -5.66 -22.97
C PRO A 160 13.05 -5.59 -24.50
N ASP A 161 14.05 -6.12 -25.21
CA ASP A 161 14.04 -6.22 -26.69
C ASP A 161 13.08 -7.32 -27.15
N LEU A 162 11.79 -7.00 -27.06
CA LEU A 162 10.63 -7.85 -27.33
C LEU A 162 9.48 -6.95 -27.85
N PRO A 163 8.47 -7.50 -28.55
CA PRO A 163 7.29 -6.74 -28.96
C PRO A 163 6.65 -5.94 -27.81
N GLN A 164 6.58 -4.63 -27.98
CA GLN A 164 6.10 -3.69 -26.95
C GLN A 164 4.68 -3.23 -27.26
N PHE A 165 3.78 -3.40 -26.30
CA PHE A 165 2.38 -3.02 -26.40
C PHE A 165 2.09 -1.87 -25.45
N ALA A 166 1.49 -0.82 -25.99
CA ALA A 166 1.07 0.36 -25.24
C ALA A 166 -0.34 0.76 -25.67
N VAL A 167 -0.92 1.70 -24.92
CA VAL A 167 -2.26 2.25 -25.18
C VAL A 167 -2.22 3.76 -25.16
N LYS A 168 -3.18 4.41 -25.81
CA LYS A 168 -3.43 5.85 -25.66
C LYS A 168 -4.19 6.06 -24.34
N GLN A 169 -3.43 6.38 -23.28
CA GLN A 169 -3.96 6.62 -21.94
C GLN A 169 -4.84 7.87 -21.91
N VAL A 170 -6.07 7.73 -21.40
CA VAL A 170 -7.11 8.79 -21.37
C VAL A 170 -7.68 9.02 -19.96
N HIS A 171 -7.04 8.44 -18.93
CA HIS A 171 -7.47 8.50 -17.53
C HIS A 171 -8.87 7.89 -17.28
N GLY A 172 -9.26 6.91 -18.10
CA GLY A 172 -10.49 6.16 -17.99
C GLY A 172 -10.30 4.83 -17.24
N ARG A 173 -11.20 3.87 -17.52
CA ARG A 173 -11.23 2.54 -16.90
C ARG A 173 -11.15 1.37 -17.89
N LYS A 174 -10.92 1.64 -19.17
CA LYS A 174 -10.93 0.61 -20.22
C LYS A 174 -9.62 -0.18 -20.16
N VAL A 175 -9.75 -1.51 -20.16
CA VAL A 175 -8.64 -2.46 -20.20
C VAL A 175 -8.84 -3.36 -21.41
N VAL A 176 -7.82 -3.49 -22.27
CA VAL A 176 -7.89 -4.24 -23.54
C VAL A 176 -6.99 -5.46 -23.53
N GLN A 177 -7.40 -6.53 -24.20
CA GLN A 177 -6.50 -7.65 -24.48
C GLN A 177 -5.62 -7.27 -25.68
N VAL A 178 -4.33 -7.56 -25.59
CA VAL A 178 -3.40 -7.40 -26.72
C VAL A 178 -2.83 -8.77 -27.12
N ALA A 179 -2.58 -8.95 -28.41
CA ALA A 179 -2.03 -10.18 -28.97
C ALA A 179 -1.35 -9.90 -30.32
N GLY A 180 -0.49 -10.80 -30.79
CA GLY A 180 0.14 -10.68 -32.11
C GLY A 180 1.19 -9.57 -32.20
N ALA A 181 0.99 -8.62 -33.11
CA ALA A 181 1.87 -7.48 -33.33
C ALA A 181 1.35 -6.23 -32.59
N PRO A 182 2.23 -5.30 -32.16
CA PRO A 182 1.81 -4.05 -31.54
C PRO A 182 0.82 -3.24 -32.39
N ASP A 183 -0.23 -2.73 -31.75
CA ASP A 183 -1.25 -1.93 -32.42
C ASP A 183 -0.69 -0.60 -32.96
N VAL A 184 -1.01 -0.29 -34.22
CA VAL A 184 -0.76 1.02 -34.83
C VAL A 184 -1.99 1.41 -35.66
N PRO A 185 -2.75 2.47 -35.29
CA PRO A 185 -2.54 3.37 -34.14
C PRO A 185 -2.90 2.73 -32.78
N LEU A 186 -2.38 3.29 -31.69
CA LEU A 186 -2.66 2.84 -30.33
C LEU A 186 -4.16 2.98 -29.98
N GLN A 187 -4.74 1.95 -29.39
CA GLN A 187 -6.11 1.98 -28.89
C GLN A 187 -6.25 2.87 -27.65
N GLU A 188 -7.39 3.58 -27.52
CA GLU A 188 -7.73 4.28 -26.27
C GLU A 188 -8.10 3.28 -25.17
N ALA A 189 -7.29 3.29 -24.10
CA ALA A 189 -7.43 2.50 -22.90
C ALA A 189 -6.45 3.00 -21.83
N ASP A 190 -6.64 2.59 -20.59
CA ASP A 190 -5.74 2.87 -19.47
C ASP A 190 -5.21 1.58 -18.83
N GLY A 191 -5.50 0.43 -19.44
CA GLY A 191 -4.86 -0.82 -19.11
C GLY A 191 -4.85 -1.77 -20.28
N LEU A 192 -3.96 -2.74 -20.20
CA LEU A 192 -3.81 -3.80 -21.18
C LEU A 192 -3.46 -5.10 -20.48
N TRP A 193 -3.81 -6.23 -21.09
CA TRP A 193 -3.47 -7.56 -20.60
C TRP A 193 -3.19 -8.53 -21.75
N THR A 194 -2.43 -9.58 -21.49
CA THR A 194 -2.17 -10.65 -22.44
C THR A 194 -1.98 -11.99 -21.74
N ASP A 195 -2.33 -13.06 -22.43
CA ASP A 195 -2.04 -14.45 -22.09
C ASP A 195 -0.89 -15.02 -22.94
N GLN A 196 -0.26 -14.21 -23.78
CA GLN A 196 0.89 -14.57 -24.59
C GLN A 196 2.19 -14.35 -23.80
N LYS A 197 3.25 -15.05 -24.19
CA LYS A 197 4.59 -14.81 -23.67
C LYS A 197 5.32 -13.82 -24.58
N ASP A 198 6.41 -13.27 -24.04
CA ASP A 198 7.33 -12.39 -24.76
C ASP A 198 6.67 -11.13 -25.38
N GLN A 199 5.59 -10.68 -24.75
CA GLN A 199 4.93 -9.40 -25.05
C GLN A 199 5.11 -8.45 -23.86
N VAL A 200 5.77 -7.32 -24.10
CA VAL A 200 6.02 -6.31 -23.08
C VAL A 200 4.81 -5.39 -23.01
N LEU A 201 4.07 -5.44 -21.91
CA LEU A 201 3.02 -4.46 -21.64
C LEU A 201 3.64 -3.20 -21.06
N VAL A 202 3.25 -2.03 -21.56
CA VAL A 202 3.84 -0.74 -21.17
C VAL A 202 2.77 0.28 -20.77
N ILE A 203 2.95 0.88 -19.61
CA ILE A 203 2.16 2.03 -19.13
C ILE A 203 3.09 3.20 -18.78
N LYS A 204 2.76 4.39 -19.27
CA LYS A 204 3.52 5.61 -19.04
C LYS A 204 2.97 6.36 -17.83
N THR A 205 3.84 6.81 -16.94
CA THR A 205 3.42 7.62 -15.79
C THR A 205 4.33 8.82 -15.57
N ALA A 206 3.75 9.83 -14.94
CA ALA A 206 4.42 10.82 -14.12
C ALA A 206 3.40 11.12 -13.02
N ASP A 207 3.67 10.66 -11.80
CA ASP A 207 2.78 10.64 -10.62
C ASP A 207 1.64 9.62 -10.57
N CYS A 208 0.92 9.33 -11.67
CA CYS A 208 -0.18 8.35 -11.62
C CYS A 208 0.32 6.93 -11.31
N LEU A 209 -0.52 6.08 -10.70
CA LEU A 209 -0.15 4.73 -10.29
C LEU A 209 0.05 3.79 -11.49
N PRO A 210 1.22 3.15 -11.61
CA PRO A 210 1.39 1.95 -12.43
C PRO A 210 1.12 0.71 -11.57
N VAL A 211 0.14 -0.11 -11.97
CA VAL A 211 -0.19 -1.38 -11.29
C VAL A 211 0.13 -2.54 -12.22
N HIS A 212 1.07 -3.38 -11.80
CA HIS A 212 1.48 -4.61 -12.47
C HIS A 212 0.70 -5.76 -11.86
N LEU A 213 0.05 -6.58 -12.67
CA LEU A 213 -0.76 -7.72 -12.22
C LEU A 213 -0.33 -8.96 -12.99
N TRP A 214 -0.22 -10.10 -12.32
CA TRP A 214 0.05 -11.37 -13.00
C TRP A 214 -0.47 -12.58 -12.23
N ASN A 215 -0.61 -13.70 -12.94
CA ASN A 215 -0.66 -15.04 -12.35
C ASN A 215 0.16 -15.99 -13.24
N GLY A 216 0.06 -17.31 -13.05
CA GLY A 216 0.78 -18.28 -13.88
C GLY A 216 0.42 -18.26 -15.39
N GLN A 217 -0.67 -17.60 -15.78
CA GLN A 217 -1.22 -17.65 -17.14
C GLN A 217 -1.26 -16.29 -17.86
N LYS A 218 -1.43 -15.19 -17.13
CA LYS A 218 -1.70 -13.88 -17.70
C LYS A 218 -0.89 -12.80 -17.00
N ILE A 219 -0.61 -11.74 -17.73
CA ILE A 219 -0.08 -10.47 -17.22
C ILE A 219 -1.02 -9.35 -17.61
N ALA A 220 -1.13 -8.33 -16.74
CA ALA A 220 -1.85 -7.11 -17.02
C ALA A 220 -1.10 -5.91 -16.44
N MET A 221 -1.33 -4.76 -17.05
CA MET A 221 -0.73 -3.51 -16.64
C MET A 221 -1.73 -2.37 -16.72
N VAL A 222 -1.78 -1.54 -15.68
CA VAL A 222 -2.82 -0.53 -15.52
C VAL A 222 -2.23 0.81 -15.11
N HIS A 223 -2.70 1.86 -15.76
CA HIS A 223 -2.59 3.26 -15.37
C HIS A 223 -3.78 3.65 -14.49
N ALA A 224 -3.54 3.84 -13.20
CA ALA A 224 -4.55 4.26 -12.24
C ALA A 224 -4.24 5.66 -11.68
N GLY A 225 -4.53 6.69 -12.47
CA GLY A 225 -4.75 8.04 -11.92
C GLY A 225 -6.03 8.07 -11.07
N TRP A 226 -6.26 9.15 -10.31
CA TRP A 226 -7.43 9.24 -9.42
C TRP A 226 -8.77 9.01 -10.13
N ARG A 227 -8.92 9.49 -11.37
CA ARG A 227 -10.14 9.29 -12.19
C ARG A 227 -10.36 7.82 -12.52
N GLY A 228 -9.30 7.12 -12.95
CA GLY A 228 -9.36 5.70 -13.28
C GLY A 228 -9.57 4.83 -12.04
N ALA A 229 -8.90 5.17 -10.93
CA ALA A 229 -9.08 4.49 -9.65
C ALA A 229 -10.53 4.63 -9.16
N LYS A 230 -11.07 5.85 -9.11
CA LYS A 230 -12.47 6.11 -8.78
C LYS A 230 -13.44 5.40 -9.73
N ALA A 231 -13.17 5.42 -11.03
CA ALA A 231 -14.00 4.76 -12.04
C ALA A 231 -13.89 3.22 -12.04
N GLY A 232 -13.03 2.66 -11.20
CA GLY A 232 -12.92 1.22 -10.99
C GLY A 232 -12.07 0.48 -12.01
N ILE A 233 -10.95 1.07 -12.43
CA ILE A 233 -10.04 0.40 -13.37
C ILE A 233 -9.39 -0.86 -12.79
N LEU A 234 -9.11 -0.91 -11.49
CA LEU A 234 -8.51 -2.09 -10.83
C LEU A 234 -9.46 -3.29 -10.88
N GLN A 235 -10.76 -3.06 -10.63
CA GLN A 235 -11.84 -4.04 -10.80
C GLN A 235 -11.90 -4.51 -12.25
N ARG A 236 -11.78 -3.57 -13.20
CA ARG A 236 -11.86 -3.91 -14.62
C ARG A 236 -10.67 -4.75 -15.05
N ALA A 237 -9.47 -4.47 -14.53
CA ALA A 237 -8.28 -5.24 -14.80
C ALA A 237 -8.37 -6.65 -14.20
N LEU A 238 -8.86 -6.81 -12.97
CA LEU A 238 -9.01 -8.15 -12.39
C LEU A 238 -9.99 -9.05 -13.13
N LYS A 239 -10.91 -8.49 -13.94
CA LYS A 239 -11.78 -9.29 -14.83
C LYS A 239 -11.03 -10.02 -15.95
N SER A 240 -9.76 -9.69 -16.23
CA SER A 240 -8.95 -10.49 -17.17
C SER A 240 -8.46 -11.80 -16.56
N PHE A 241 -8.54 -11.96 -15.23
CA PHE A 241 -8.11 -13.14 -14.49
C PHE A 241 -9.33 -13.96 -14.04
N GLU A 242 -9.16 -15.27 -13.99
CA GLU A 242 -10.20 -16.22 -13.59
C GLU A 242 -10.50 -16.14 -12.09
N ASP A 243 -9.46 -15.99 -11.27
CA ASP A 243 -9.55 -15.90 -9.81
C ASP A 243 -8.55 -14.88 -9.26
N ALA A 244 -9.07 -13.86 -8.57
CA ALA A 244 -8.28 -12.83 -7.90
C ALA A 244 -7.31 -13.42 -6.86
N LYS A 245 -7.63 -14.57 -6.26
CA LYS A 245 -6.77 -15.23 -5.26
C LYS A 245 -5.44 -15.72 -5.87
N SER A 246 -5.43 -15.97 -7.17
CA SER A 246 -4.23 -16.40 -7.91
C SER A 246 -3.35 -15.24 -8.36
N VAL A 247 -3.85 -14.01 -8.24
CA VAL A 247 -3.19 -12.82 -8.77
C VAL A 247 -2.13 -12.34 -7.78
N HIS A 248 -1.02 -11.87 -8.35
CA HIS A 248 -0.01 -11.07 -7.69
C HIS A 248 -0.05 -9.66 -8.26
N ALA A 249 0.27 -8.67 -7.42
CA ALA A 249 0.23 -7.26 -7.75
C ALA A 249 1.46 -6.52 -7.23
N VAL A 250 2.02 -5.66 -8.06
CA VAL A 250 3.03 -4.66 -7.66
C VAL A 250 2.54 -3.28 -8.06
N ILE A 251 2.33 -2.42 -7.06
CA ILE A 251 2.07 -1.00 -7.24
C ILE A 251 3.43 -0.30 -7.30
N GLY A 252 3.77 0.24 -8.48
CA GLY A 252 5.04 0.92 -8.69
C GLY A 252 5.07 2.36 -8.14
N PRO A 253 6.22 3.04 -8.28
CA PRO A 253 6.40 4.42 -7.86
C PRO A 253 5.34 5.36 -8.44
N ALA A 254 4.82 6.22 -7.58
CA ALA A 254 3.76 7.16 -7.89
C ALA A 254 3.85 8.36 -6.93
N ILE A 255 3.02 9.38 -7.12
CA ILE A 255 2.95 10.46 -6.13
C ILE A 255 2.34 9.91 -4.83
N GLN A 256 3.01 10.21 -3.71
CA GLN A 256 2.58 9.76 -2.39
C GLN A 256 1.82 10.87 -1.65
N ALA A 257 1.20 10.53 -0.53
CA ALA A 257 0.48 11.48 0.32
C ALA A 257 1.34 12.64 0.83
N CYS A 258 2.68 12.55 0.82
CA CYS A 258 3.52 13.71 1.15
C CYS A 258 3.42 14.87 0.15
N HIS A 259 2.99 14.62 -1.10
CA HIS A 259 2.92 15.65 -2.15
C HIS A 259 1.62 15.64 -2.96
N TYR A 260 0.71 14.70 -2.71
CA TYR A 260 -0.53 14.59 -3.47
C TYR A 260 -1.72 15.33 -2.83
N GLU A 261 -1.64 16.65 -2.82
CA GLU A 261 -2.76 17.50 -2.43
C GLU A 261 -3.90 17.42 -3.47
N VAL A 262 -5.13 17.26 -2.99
CA VAL A 262 -6.38 17.22 -3.76
C VAL A 262 -7.44 18.16 -3.18
N ASP A 263 -8.27 18.73 -4.04
CA ASP A 263 -9.33 19.66 -3.67
C ASP A 263 -10.56 18.96 -3.06
N SER A 264 -11.34 19.71 -2.29
CA SER A 264 -12.55 19.23 -1.62
C SER A 264 -13.54 18.53 -2.54
N ASP A 265 -13.78 19.11 -3.70
CA ASP A 265 -14.82 18.63 -4.61
C ASP A 265 -14.48 17.25 -5.16
N LEU A 266 -13.18 16.96 -5.34
CA LEU A 266 -12.68 15.66 -5.78
C LEU A 266 -12.92 14.60 -4.71
N TYR A 267 -12.39 14.80 -3.51
CA TYR A 267 -12.40 13.76 -2.50
C TYR A 267 -13.78 13.58 -1.86
N GLN A 268 -14.59 14.65 -1.75
CA GLN A 268 -15.95 14.56 -1.19
C GLN A 268 -16.85 13.70 -2.10
N ALA A 269 -16.81 13.95 -3.42
CA ALA A 269 -17.57 13.14 -4.36
C ALA A 269 -17.14 11.67 -4.36
N TRP A 270 -15.87 11.39 -4.09
CA TRP A 270 -15.37 10.02 -3.98
C TRP A 270 -15.75 9.37 -2.64
N LEU A 271 -15.71 10.09 -1.51
CA LEU A 271 -16.15 9.60 -0.20
C LEU A 271 -17.63 9.16 -0.18
N LEU A 272 -18.48 9.82 -0.95
CA LEU A 272 -19.89 9.43 -1.09
C LEU A 272 -20.07 8.05 -1.73
N GLU A 273 -19.17 7.69 -2.64
CA GLU A 273 -19.19 6.40 -3.33
C GLU A 273 -18.44 5.33 -2.53
N ASP A 274 -17.36 5.71 -1.86
CA ASP A 274 -16.52 4.81 -1.06
C ASP A 274 -16.04 5.48 0.24
N PRO A 275 -16.73 5.24 1.37
CA PRO A 275 -16.33 5.78 2.66
C PRO A 275 -14.95 5.32 3.16
N SER A 276 -14.41 4.21 2.64
CA SER A 276 -13.09 3.71 3.03
C SER A 276 -11.96 4.65 2.63
N LEU A 277 -12.18 5.51 1.62
CA LEU A 277 -11.24 6.53 1.18
C LEU A 277 -10.81 7.46 2.34
N ASN A 278 -11.66 7.64 3.36
CA ASN A 278 -11.35 8.50 4.51
C ASN A 278 -10.07 8.06 5.25
N ASP A 279 -9.76 6.77 5.29
CA ASP A 279 -8.52 6.23 5.89
C ASP A 279 -7.26 6.62 5.10
N TYR A 280 -7.42 7.17 3.89
CA TYR A 280 -6.36 7.52 2.94
C TYR A 280 -6.30 9.02 2.64
N LEU A 281 -7.03 9.83 3.40
CA LEU A 281 -7.02 11.29 3.31
C LEU A 281 -6.39 11.88 4.58
N LYS A 282 -5.20 12.47 4.46
CA LYS A 282 -4.56 13.21 5.55
C LYS A 282 -4.95 14.70 5.48
N PRO A 283 -5.05 15.42 6.62
CA PRO A 283 -5.28 16.86 6.61
C PRO A 283 -4.25 17.62 5.76
N ALA A 284 -4.71 18.64 5.04
CA ALA A 284 -3.87 19.63 4.34
C ALA A 284 -4.38 21.04 4.66
N GLN A 285 -3.82 22.08 4.02
CA GLN A 285 -4.22 23.46 4.28
C GLN A 285 -5.68 23.71 3.87
N GLY A 286 -6.46 24.30 4.77
CA GLY A 286 -7.87 24.64 4.52
C GLY A 286 -8.76 23.41 4.32
N SER A 287 -9.56 23.42 3.25
CA SER A 287 -10.48 22.33 2.89
C SER A 287 -9.81 21.21 2.07
N LYS A 288 -8.54 21.35 1.72
CA LYS A 288 -7.82 20.35 0.92
C LYS A 288 -7.41 19.14 1.75
N ARG A 289 -7.03 18.06 1.07
CA ARG A 289 -6.51 16.83 1.70
C ARG A 289 -5.31 16.31 0.94
N MET A 290 -4.44 15.62 1.66
CA MET A 290 -3.36 14.84 1.08
C MET A 290 -3.84 13.41 0.85
N LEU A 291 -3.88 12.97 -0.42
CA LEU A 291 -4.41 11.67 -0.80
C LEU A 291 -3.30 10.62 -0.88
N ASP A 292 -3.43 9.56 -0.09
CA ASP A 292 -2.66 8.32 -0.21
C ASP A 292 -3.29 7.40 -1.27
N LEU A 293 -3.14 7.78 -2.54
CA LEU A 293 -3.65 7.00 -3.66
C LEU A 293 -2.99 5.60 -3.77
N PRO A 294 -1.66 5.42 -3.58
CA PRO A 294 -1.04 4.10 -3.54
C PRO A 294 -1.59 3.20 -2.44
N GLY A 295 -1.71 3.71 -1.21
CA GLY A 295 -2.27 2.98 -0.09
C GLY A 295 -3.74 2.60 -0.32
N TYR A 296 -4.53 3.52 -0.89
CA TYR A 296 -5.92 3.26 -1.26
C TYR A 296 -6.01 2.14 -2.30
N ALA A 297 -5.20 2.20 -3.36
CA ALA A 297 -5.16 1.16 -4.38
C ALA A 297 -4.76 -0.21 -3.81
N ARG A 298 -3.79 -0.27 -2.90
CA ARG A 298 -3.42 -1.52 -2.20
C ARG A 298 -4.60 -2.09 -1.42
N HIS A 299 -5.26 -1.26 -0.61
CA HIS A 299 -6.45 -1.67 0.13
C HIS A 299 -7.55 -2.20 -0.78
N PHE A 300 -7.76 -1.49 -1.88
CA PHE A 300 -8.76 -1.83 -2.86
C PHE A 300 -8.48 -3.19 -3.51
N LEU A 301 -7.25 -3.45 -3.97
CA LEU A 301 -6.84 -4.73 -4.54
C LEU A 301 -7.04 -5.91 -3.57
N ILE A 302 -6.70 -5.71 -2.31
CA ILE A 302 -6.93 -6.70 -1.24
C ILE A 302 -8.45 -6.94 -1.06
N GLY A 303 -9.23 -5.87 -1.03
CA GLY A 303 -10.70 -5.93 -0.93
C GLY A 303 -11.36 -6.65 -2.12
N LEU A 304 -10.72 -6.65 -3.29
CA LEU A 304 -11.15 -7.42 -4.47
C LEU A 304 -10.77 -8.91 -4.41
N GLY A 305 -10.09 -9.36 -3.35
CA GLY A 305 -9.80 -10.77 -3.11
C GLY A 305 -8.38 -11.21 -3.43
N ILE A 306 -7.47 -10.29 -3.79
CA ILE A 306 -6.06 -10.63 -3.89
C ILE A 306 -5.49 -10.88 -2.47
N PRO A 307 -4.75 -11.98 -2.22
CA PRO A 307 -4.13 -12.23 -0.92
C PRO A 307 -3.18 -11.08 -0.56
N VAL A 308 -3.05 -10.75 0.71
CA VAL A 308 -2.28 -9.56 1.09
C VAL A 308 -0.79 -9.75 0.84
N GLU A 309 -0.30 -10.96 1.05
CA GLU A 309 1.04 -11.42 0.70
C GLU A 309 1.36 -11.29 -0.80
N ASN A 310 0.33 -11.20 -1.64
CA ASN A 310 0.45 -11.07 -3.09
C ASN A 310 0.38 -9.61 -3.56
N VAL A 311 0.10 -8.63 -2.69
CA VAL A 311 0.02 -7.20 -3.06
C VAL A 311 1.18 -6.41 -2.47
N GLN A 312 2.14 -6.07 -3.31
CA GLN A 312 3.32 -5.29 -2.95
C GLN A 312 3.16 -3.83 -3.38
N LEU A 313 3.70 -2.91 -2.57
CA LEU A 313 3.69 -1.47 -2.83
C LEU A 313 5.12 -0.94 -2.69
N ILE A 314 5.63 -0.33 -3.77
CA ILE A 314 6.92 0.36 -3.77
C ILE A 314 6.72 1.76 -3.18
N PRO A 315 7.28 2.06 -1.99
CA PRO A 315 6.95 3.27 -1.22
C PRO A 315 7.73 4.50 -1.67
N VAL A 316 7.74 4.73 -2.97
CA VAL A 316 8.55 5.77 -3.57
C VAL A 316 7.63 6.86 -4.09
N CYS A 317 7.98 8.11 -3.76
CA CYS A 317 7.29 9.29 -4.25
C CYS A 317 7.99 9.86 -5.48
N THR A 318 7.33 9.82 -6.64
CA THR A 318 7.86 10.39 -7.89
C THR A 318 8.18 11.89 -7.77
N HIS A 319 7.45 12.61 -6.91
CA HIS A 319 7.72 14.01 -6.64
C HIS A 319 9.00 14.23 -5.81
N CYS A 320 9.23 13.39 -4.79
CA CYS A 320 10.42 13.50 -3.93
C CYS A 320 11.71 13.09 -4.67
N GLU A 321 11.61 12.05 -5.49
CA GLU A 321 12.77 11.50 -6.20
C GLU A 321 13.07 12.31 -7.46
N ALA A 322 14.20 13.01 -7.46
CA ALA A 322 14.62 13.86 -8.58
C ALA A 322 14.87 13.05 -9.88
N GLN A 323 15.27 11.79 -9.74
CA GLN A 323 15.49 10.83 -10.82
C GLN A 323 14.20 10.26 -11.43
N MET A 324 13.03 10.57 -10.86
CA MET A 324 11.73 10.13 -11.38
C MET A 324 10.96 11.26 -12.05
N GLN A 325 10.05 10.88 -12.96
CA GLN A 325 9.19 11.86 -13.64
C GLN A 325 8.00 12.24 -12.77
N SER A 326 7.80 13.54 -12.53
CA SER A 326 6.66 14.05 -11.77
C SER A 326 6.01 15.23 -12.47
N TYR A 327 4.73 15.06 -12.82
CA TYR A 327 3.93 16.14 -13.41
C TYR A 327 3.60 17.23 -12.37
N ARG A 328 3.41 16.85 -11.11
CA ARG A 328 3.16 17.76 -10.00
C ARG A 328 4.35 18.69 -9.77
N ARG A 329 5.58 18.19 -9.95
CA ARG A 329 6.81 18.97 -9.81
C ARG A 329 7.12 19.80 -11.06
N ASP A 330 7.11 19.17 -12.23
CA ASP A 330 7.69 19.75 -13.46
C ASP A 330 6.62 20.22 -14.47
N GLY A 331 5.34 20.00 -14.17
CA GLY A 331 4.21 20.42 -15.01
C GLY A 331 4.26 19.83 -16.42
N ALA A 332 3.99 20.67 -17.42
CA ALA A 332 4.00 20.27 -18.83
C ALA A 332 5.40 19.86 -19.34
N ALA A 333 6.47 20.22 -18.62
CA ALA A 333 7.84 19.83 -18.99
C ALA A 333 8.20 18.42 -18.53
N ALA A 334 7.41 17.79 -17.64
CA ALA A 334 7.64 16.42 -17.21
C ALA A 334 7.56 15.45 -18.41
N ASP A 335 8.58 14.59 -18.56
CA ASP A 335 8.48 13.44 -19.46
C ASP A 335 7.64 12.32 -18.78
N ARG A 336 7.59 11.13 -19.37
CA ARG A 336 6.93 9.97 -18.80
C ARG A 336 7.88 8.78 -18.71
N GLN A 337 8.06 8.31 -17.48
CA GLN A 337 8.71 7.04 -17.22
C GLN A 337 7.80 5.90 -17.72
N LYS A 338 8.42 4.81 -18.15
CA LYS A 338 7.76 3.66 -18.76
C LYS A 338 7.82 2.52 -17.78
N ASN A 339 6.66 2.14 -17.29
CA ASN A 339 6.52 0.97 -16.45
C ASN A 339 6.20 -0.20 -17.36
N PHE A 340 6.76 -1.37 -17.09
CA PHE A 340 6.56 -2.56 -17.91
C PHE A 340 6.36 -3.85 -17.11
N ILE A 341 5.69 -4.82 -17.74
CA ILE A 341 5.67 -6.21 -17.32
C ILE A 341 5.72 -7.11 -18.56
N VAL A 342 6.46 -8.22 -18.47
CA VAL A 342 6.52 -9.26 -19.49
C VAL A 342 6.63 -10.63 -18.83
N ARG A 343 5.97 -11.62 -19.40
CA ARG A 343 6.16 -13.03 -19.06
C ARG A 343 7.01 -13.68 -20.15
N ARG A 344 8.23 -14.08 -19.80
CA ARG A 344 9.21 -14.64 -20.73
C ARG A 344 8.91 -16.10 -21.07
N SER A 345 9.17 -16.49 -22.31
CA SER A 345 9.41 -17.91 -22.59
C SER A 345 10.71 -18.34 -21.93
N LYS A 346 10.79 -19.59 -21.45
CA LYS A 346 12.06 -20.13 -20.96
C LYS A 346 13.05 -20.07 -22.13
N ILE A 347 14.18 -19.40 -21.91
CA ILE A 347 15.33 -19.43 -22.82
C ILE A 347 15.93 -20.84 -22.80
#